data_AF-A0A317H1M1-F1
#
_entry.id   AF-A0A317H1M1-F1
#
_cell.length_a   1.000
_cell.length_b   1.000
_cell.length_c   1.000
_cell.angle_alpha   90.00
_cell.angle_beta   90.00
_cell.angle_gamma   90.00
#
_symmetry.space_group_name_H-M   'P 1'
#
loop_
_entity.id
_entity.type
_entity.pdbx_description
1 polymer ?
#
loop_
_entity_poly.entity_id
_entity_poly.type
_entity_poly.pdbx_seq_one_letter_code
_entity_poly.pdbx_strand_id
1 'polypeptide(L)'
;MESVKSKKWWDGLVIFSLVAGIICFGFVFADSFSDHDKILHFSAHFGMSFMILSFTYAFCYLKWRMGKWSSYSVSILITLLIGSIYKIIEIWGMGLLHNYGLGRSLVISGCLTSLSQNIAGILAGMLIIQYFFSNRVVLLQSKLNHEVENEY
;
A
#
# COMPACT_ATOMS: atom_id res chain seq x y z
N MET A 1 -14.95 -17.27 -23.91
CA MET A 1 -15.09 -15.80 -23.85
C MET A 1 -15.62 -15.30 -22.50
N GLU A 2 -16.50 -16.03 -21.81
CA GLU A 2 -17.05 -15.62 -20.48
C GLU A 2 -16.01 -15.59 -19.35
N SER A 3 -15.03 -16.50 -19.34
CA SER A 3 -13.99 -16.54 -18.30
C SER A 3 -13.08 -15.29 -18.29
N VAL A 4 -12.87 -14.68 -19.45
CA VAL A 4 -12.09 -13.44 -19.61
C VAL A 4 -12.87 -12.22 -19.12
N LYS A 5 -14.20 -12.23 -19.32
CA LYS A 5 -15.11 -11.14 -18.91
C LYS A 5 -15.29 -11.10 -17.39
N SER A 6 -15.43 -12.27 -16.76
CA SER A 6 -15.49 -12.43 -15.30
C SER A 6 -14.21 -11.90 -14.63
N LYS A 7 -13.03 -12.26 -15.17
CA LYS A 7 -11.73 -11.85 -14.62
C LYS A 7 -11.53 -10.32 -14.60
N LYS A 8 -11.97 -9.63 -15.65
CA LYS A 8 -11.93 -8.15 -15.74
C LYS A 8 -12.80 -7.45 -14.69
N TRP A 9 -13.93 -8.04 -14.30
CA TRP A 9 -14.84 -7.45 -13.32
C TRP A 9 -14.27 -7.54 -11.89
N TRP A 10 -13.67 -8.69 -11.56
CA TRP A 10 -12.94 -8.88 -10.30
C TRP A 10 -11.74 -7.94 -10.17
N ASP A 11 -10.98 -7.74 -11.24
CA ASP A 11 -9.88 -6.76 -11.25
C ASP A 11 -10.39 -5.33 -11.01
N GLY A 12 -11.53 -4.95 -11.59
CA GLY A 12 -12.18 -3.66 -11.35
C GLY A 12 -12.61 -3.46 -9.90
N LEU A 13 -13.19 -4.48 -9.27
CA LEU A 13 -13.57 -4.44 -7.85
C LEU A 13 -12.36 -4.34 -6.92
N VAL A 14 -11.27 -5.04 -7.25
CA VAL A 14 -10.01 -4.97 -6.47
C VAL A 14 -9.42 -3.56 -6.57
N ILE A 15 -9.35 -2.98 -7.77
CA ILE A 15 -8.87 -1.61 -7.96
C ILE A 15 -9.76 -0.62 -7.21
N PHE A 16 -11.08 -0.74 -7.35
CA PHE A 16 -12.02 0.14 -6.63
C PHE A 16 -11.85 0.05 -5.12
N SER A 17 -11.70 -1.16 -4.56
CA SER A 17 -11.50 -1.36 -3.12
C SER A 17 -10.17 -0.77 -2.64
N LEU A 18 -9.11 -0.88 -3.46
CA LEU A 18 -7.80 -0.29 -3.16
C LEU A 18 -7.86 1.25 -3.19
N VAL A 19 -8.52 1.85 -4.20
CA VAL A 19 -8.72 3.31 -4.29
C VAL A 19 -9.56 3.81 -3.11
N ALA A 20 -10.69 3.14 -2.83
CA ALA A 20 -11.54 3.48 -1.70
C ALA A 20 -10.76 3.40 -0.38
N GLY A 21 -9.91 2.39 -0.21
CA GLY A 21 -9.04 2.27 0.95
C GLY A 21 -8.01 3.41 1.05
N ILE A 22 -7.38 3.83 -0.05
CA ILE A 22 -6.46 4.98 -0.06
C ILE A 22 -7.19 6.27 0.35
N ILE A 23 -8.41 6.48 -0.14
CA ILE A 23 -9.22 7.67 0.18
C ILE A 23 -9.66 7.63 1.65
N CYS A 24 -10.22 6.51 2.11
CA CYS A 24 -10.71 6.37 3.47
C CYS A 24 -9.59 6.42 4.50
N PHE A 25 -8.50 5.69 4.31
CA PHE A 25 -7.39 5.62 5.28
C PHE A 25 -6.38 6.76 5.13
N GLY A 26 -6.27 7.35 3.94
CA GLY A 26 -5.30 8.41 3.67
C GLY A 26 -5.85 9.82 3.84
N PHE A 27 -7.08 10.07 3.38
CA PHE A 27 -7.68 11.41 3.44
C PHE A 27 -8.72 11.49 4.56
N VAL A 28 -9.76 10.65 4.54
CA VAL A 28 -10.90 10.80 5.47
C VAL A 28 -10.48 10.58 6.93
N PHE A 29 -9.71 9.52 7.21
CA PHE A 29 -9.29 9.21 8.57
C PHE A 29 -8.18 10.15 9.08
N ALA A 30 -7.34 10.69 8.19
CA ALA A 30 -6.34 11.67 8.55
C ALA A 30 -6.95 13.06 8.80
N ASP A 31 -7.95 13.44 8.01
CA ASP A 31 -8.65 14.73 8.06
C ASP A 31 -9.63 14.83 9.25
N SER A 32 -10.21 13.70 9.68
CA SER A 32 -11.10 13.63 10.86
C SER A 32 -10.42 14.06 12.19
N PHE A 33 -9.10 14.28 12.21
CA PHE A 33 -8.31 14.48 13.42
C PHE A 33 -7.19 15.57 13.37
N SER A 34 -7.30 16.66 12.57
CA SER A 34 -6.57 17.99 12.70
C SER A 34 -5.55 18.42 11.61
N ASP A 35 -5.50 19.76 11.40
CA ASP A 35 -4.46 20.76 10.98
C ASP A 35 -3.24 20.43 10.08
N HIS A 36 -2.76 21.48 9.39
CA HIS A 36 -1.76 21.49 8.30
C HIS A 36 -0.45 20.69 8.51
N ASP A 37 0.14 20.66 9.72
CA ASP A 37 1.37 19.88 9.99
C ASP A 37 1.17 18.36 9.84
N LYS A 38 -0.07 17.88 9.93
CA LYS A 38 -0.39 16.46 9.79
C LYS A 38 -0.44 15.96 8.35
N ILE A 39 -0.59 16.85 7.36
CA ILE A 39 -0.51 16.49 5.93
C ILE A 39 0.92 16.10 5.55
N LEU A 40 1.92 16.79 6.13
CA LEU A 40 3.32 16.46 5.93
C LEU A 40 3.65 15.09 6.56
N HIS A 41 3.18 14.86 7.79
CA HIS A 41 3.31 13.55 8.45
C HIS A 41 2.59 12.44 7.67
N PHE A 42 1.38 12.70 7.15
CA PHE A 42 0.67 11.77 6.28
C PHE A 42 1.49 11.43 5.05
N SER A 43 1.98 12.44 4.33
CA SER A 43 2.77 12.24 3.11
C SER A 43 4.05 11.45 3.38
N ALA A 44 4.67 11.67 4.54
CA ALA A 44 5.85 10.91 4.97
C ALA A 44 5.52 9.44 5.25
N HIS A 45 4.48 9.15 6.05
CA HIS A 45 4.06 7.78 6.38
C HIS A 45 3.54 7.02 5.16
N PHE A 46 2.72 7.69 4.34
CA PHE A 46 2.21 7.17 3.08
C PHE A 46 3.35 6.86 2.11
N GLY A 47 4.23 7.84 1.85
CA GLY A 47 5.33 7.73 0.90
C GLY A 47 6.36 6.68 1.33
N MET A 48 6.71 6.64 2.61
CA MET A 48 7.60 5.62 3.17
C MET A 48 7.01 4.22 2.97
N SER A 49 5.74 4.02 3.36
CA SER A 49 5.09 2.72 3.25
C SER A 49 4.95 2.28 1.79
N PHE A 50 4.60 3.20 0.90
CA PHE A 50 4.53 2.98 -0.54
C PHE A 50 5.89 2.54 -1.12
N MET A 51 6.96 3.25 -0.78
CA MET A 51 8.31 2.95 -1.29
C MET A 51 8.82 1.61 -0.76
N ILE A 52 8.70 1.36 0.55
CA ILE A 52 9.14 0.10 1.17
C ILE A 52 8.39 -1.07 0.54
N LEU A 53 7.06 -0.99 0.44
CA LEU A 53 6.26 -2.03 -0.16
C LEU A 53 6.70 -2.30 -1.61
N SER A 54 6.86 -1.25 -2.41
CA SER A 54 7.20 -1.37 -3.83
C SER A 54 8.58 -1.99 -4.05
N PHE A 55 9.59 -1.56 -3.28
CA PHE A 55 10.95 -2.10 -3.39
C PHE A 55 11.04 -3.54 -2.90
N THR A 56 10.40 -3.83 -1.76
CA THR A 56 10.40 -5.18 -1.19
C THR A 56 9.69 -6.15 -2.12
N TYR A 57 8.57 -5.73 -2.72
CA TYR A 57 7.84 -6.54 -3.68
C TYR A 57 8.70 -6.81 -4.92
N ALA A 58 9.32 -5.76 -5.48
CA ALA A 58 10.20 -5.89 -6.64
C ALA A 58 11.38 -6.84 -6.34
N PHE A 59 11.98 -6.74 -5.16
CA PHE A 59 13.07 -7.62 -4.75
C PHE A 59 12.60 -9.08 -4.61
N CYS A 60 11.54 -9.33 -3.85
CA CYS A 60 10.98 -10.67 -3.64
C CYS A 60 10.54 -11.32 -4.98
N TYR A 61 9.86 -10.56 -5.83
CA TYR A 61 9.31 -11.07 -7.09
C TYR A 61 10.38 -11.24 -8.17
N LEU A 62 11.27 -10.25 -8.37
CA LEU A 62 12.25 -10.28 -9.46
C LEU A 62 13.53 -11.03 -9.09
N LYS A 63 14.10 -10.77 -7.90
CA LYS A 63 15.37 -11.36 -7.48
C LYS A 63 15.15 -12.75 -6.90
N TRP A 64 14.17 -12.88 -6.01
CA TRP A 64 13.93 -14.14 -5.29
C TRP A 64 12.94 -15.07 -5.99
N ARG A 65 12.31 -14.61 -7.08
CA ARG A 65 11.35 -15.37 -7.88
C ARG A 65 10.19 -15.95 -7.07
N MET A 66 9.78 -15.25 -6.01
CA MET A 66 8.64 -15.64 -5.20
C MET A 66 7.33 -15.46 -5.96
N GLY A 67 6.32 -16.29 -5.64
CA GLY A 67 4.98 -16.12 -6.17
C GLY A 67 4.37 -14.77 -5.78
N LYS A 68 3.52 -14.21 -6.65
CA LYS A 68 2.90 -12.88 -6.47
C LYS A 68 2.30 -12.66 -5.07
N TRP A 69 1.50 -13.60 -4.60
CA TRP A 69 0.86 -13.52 -3.27
C TRP A 69 1.87 -13.55 -2.13
N SER A 70 2.88 -14.42 -2.21
CA SER A 70 3.95 -14.49 -1.21
C SER A 70 4.78 -13.21 -1.18
N SER A 71 5.08 -12.62 -2.34
CA SER A 71 5.77 -11.33 -2.43
C SER A 71 4.96 -10.20 -1.80
N TYR A 72 3.63 -10.18 -1.99
CA TYR A 72 2.77 -9.22 -1.29
C TYR A 72 2.80 -9.41 0.23
N SER A 73 2.63 -10.64 0.72
CA SER A 73 2.62 -10.91 2.16
C SER A 73 3.93 -10.49 2.84
N VAL A 74 5.08 -10.80 2.23
CA VAL A 74 6.39 -10.40 2.75
C VAL A 74 6.55 -8.88 2.74
N SER A 75 6.13 -8.23 1.66
CA SER A 75 6.24 -6.77 1.53
C SER A 75 5.36 -6.04 2.55
N ILE A 76 4.13 -6.52 2.76
CA ILE A 76 3.21 -5.98 3.76
C ILE A 76 3.81 -6.14 5.16
N LEU A 77 4.31 -7.34 5.49
CA LEU A 77 4.91 -7.62 6.80
C LEU A 77 6.11 -6.70 7.09
N ILE A 78 7.03 -6.57 6.13
CA ILE A 78 8.21 -5.71 6.26
C ILE A 78 7.80 -4.24 6.42
N THR A 79 6.83 -3.78 5.63
CA THR A 79 6.35 -2.39 5.69
C THR A 79 5.72 -2.08 7.05
N LEU A 80 4.88 -2.98 7.56
CA LEU A 80 4.25 -2.83 8.89
C LEU A 80 5.29 -2.88 10.02
N LEU A 81 6.30 -3.73 9.92
CA LEU A 81 7.36 -3.85 10.92
C LEU A 81 8.21 -2.57 10.98
N ILE A 82 8.62 -2.05 9.83
CA ILE A 82 9.37 -0.78 9.76
C ILE A 82 8.52 0.38 10.25
N GLY A 83 7.25 0.47 9.82
CA GLY A 83 6.33 1.51 10.28
C GLY A 83 6.11 1.47 11.80
N SER A 84 6.03 0.28 12.39
CA SER A 84 5.89 0.10 13.84
C SER A 84 7.15 0.54 14.60
N ILE A 85 8.34 0.18 14.11
CA ILE A 85 9.62 0.62 14.71
C ILE A 85 9.74 2.14 14.65
N TYR A 86 9.45 2.73 13.49
CA TYR A 86 9.46 4.19 13.33
C TYR A 86 8.53 4.87 14.34
N LYS A 87 7.32 4.34 14.54
CA LYS A 87 6.36 4.93 15.49
C LYS A 87 6.82 4.83 16.94
N ILE A 88 7.45 3.72 17.33
CA ILE A 88 8.02 3.54 18.67
C ILE A 88 9.12 4.59 18.91
N ILE A 89 10.01 4.79 17.94
CA ILE A 89 11.08 5.79 18.02
C ILE A 89 10.49 7.20 18.15
N GLU A 90 9.46 7.52 17.37
CA GLU A 90 8.77 8.82 17.43
C GLU A 90 8.17 9.07 18.83
N ILE A 91 7.48 8.09 19.41
CA ILE A 91 6.88 8.19 20.75
C ILE A 91 7.95 8.36 21.83
N TRP A 92 9.07 7.64 21.70
CA TRP A 92 10.21 7.75 22.62
C TRP A 92 10.88 9.12 22.53
N GLY A 93 11.09 9.64 21.32
CA GLY A 93 11.71 10.95 21.09
C GLY A 93 10.86 12.13 21.59
N MET A 94 9.53 12.00 21.61
CA MET A 94 8.62 13.05 22.09
C MET A 94 8.40 13.05 23.62
N GLY A 95 8.99 12.11 24.38
CA GLY A 95 8.87 12.07 25.84
C GLY A 95 7.44 11.84 26.39
N LEU A 96 6.50 11.42 25.53
CA LEU A 96 5.08 11.22 25.84
C LEU A 96 4.82 10.06 26.83
N LEU A 97 5.86 9.28 27.15
CA LEU A 97 5.82 8.16 28.08
C LEU A 97 5.58 8.57 29.55
N HIS A 98 5.67 9.84 29.95
CA HIS A 98 5.53 10.19 31.39
C HIS A 98 4.09 10.58 31.81
N ASN A 99 3.17 10.88 30.88
CA ASN A 99 1.83 11.43 31.17
C ASN A 99 0.69 10.43 30.92
N TYR A 100 0.77 9.25 31.55
CA TYR A 100 -0.01 8.04 31.26
C TYR A 100 -1.55 8.09 31.48
N GLY A 101 -2.13 9.18 31.99
CA GLY A 101 -3.59 9.30 32.18
C GLY A 101 -4.33 9.74 30.92
N LEU A 102 -4.19 11.02 30.53
CA LEU A 102 -4.77 11.60 29.31
C LEU A 102 -3.92 11.34 28.05
N GLY A 103 -2.60 11.16 28.22
CA GLY A 103 -1.69 10.84 27.11
C GLY A 103 -2.00 9.47 26.47
N ARG A 104 -2.59 8.52 27.20
CA ARG A 104 -2.85 7.18 26.69
C ARG A 104 -3.89 7.17 25.56
N SER A 105 -4.94 7.98 25.65
CA SER A 105 -5.98 8.08 24.60
C SER A 105 -5.46 8.80 23.35
N LEU A 106 -4.71 9.88 23.53
CA LEU A 106 -4.04 10.61 22.44
C LEU A 106 -2.96 9.75 21.75
N VAL A 107 -2.23 8.92 22.49
CA VAL A 107 -1.26 7.97 21.94
C VAL A 107 -1.96 6.86 21.16
N ILE A 108 -3.05 6.29 21.67
CA ILE A 108 -3.82 5.28 20.93
C ILE A 108 -4.38 5.88 19.64
N SER A 109 -4.97 7.07 19.69
CA SER A 109 -5.47 7.78 18.51
C SER A 109 -4.34 8.08 17.52
N GLY A 110 -3.20 8.58 17.98
CA GLY A 110 -2.04 8.89 17.14
C GLY A 110 -1.39 7.65 16.52
N CYS A 111 -1.38 6.51 17.23
CA CYS A 111 -0.96 5.22 16.70
C CYS A 111 -1.93 4.71 15.62
N LEU A 112 -3.24 4.83 15.84
CA LEU A 112 -4.26 4.45 14.85
C LEU A 112 -4.20 5.33 13.60
N THR A 113 -4.00 6.64 13.76
CA THR A 113 -3.78 7.55 12.63
C THR A 113 -2.51 7.15 11.89
N SER A 114 -1.37 7.03 12.54
CA SER A 114 -0.12 6.61 11.88
C SER A 114 -0.23 5.25 11.16
N LEU A 115 -0.93 4.29 11.78
CA LEU A 115 -1.21 3.00 11.16
C LEU A 115 -2.09 3.14 9.92
N SER A 116 -3.15 3.94 9.97
CA SER A 116 -4.03 4.20 8.81
C SER A 116 -3.25 4.81 7.64
N GLN A 117 -2.32 5.72 7.93
CA GLN A 117 -1.48 6.37 6.91
C GLN A 117 -0.51 5.36 6.26
N ASN A 118 0.08 4.45 7.05
CA ASN A 118 0.91 3.37 6.53
C ASN A 118 0.09 2.38 5.69
N ILE A 119 -1.13 2.03 6.13
CA ILE A 119 -2.06 1.18 5.38
C ILE A 119 -2.42 1.84 4.04
N ALA A 120 -2.70 3.14 4.02
CA ALA A 120 -2.98 3.86 2.77
C ALA A 120 -1.80 3.77 1.78
N GLY A 121 -0.56 3.91 2.26
CA GLY A 121 0.64 3.73 1.44
C GLY A 121 0.82 2.30 0.92
N ILE A 122 0.53 1.29 1.74
CA ILE A 122 0.52 -0.12 1.34
C ILE A 122 -0.51 -0.36 0.22
N LEU A 123 -1.74 0.13 0.40
CA LEU A 123 -2.80 -0.05 -0.59
C LEU A 123 -2.47 0.64 -1.91
N ALA A 124 -1.89 1.84 -1.87
CA ALA A 124 -1.39 2.54 -3.05
C ALA A 124 -0.29 1.76 -3.78
N GLY A 125 0.65 1.18 -3.04
CA GLY A 125 1.70 0.34 -3.60
C GLY A 125 1.13 -0.90 -4.28
N MET A 126 0.21 -1.59 -3.62
CA MET A 126 -0.50 -2.75 -4.19
C MET A 126 -1.26 -2.37 -5.47
N LEU A 127 -1.92 -1.21 -5.50
CA LEU A 127 -2.65 -0.74 -6.66
C LEU A 127 -1.72 -0.47 -7.85
N ILE A 128 -0.59 0.21 -7.63
CA ILE A 128 0.40 0.46 -8.68
C ILE A 128 1.00 -0.84 -9.20
N ILE A 129 1.37 -1.76 -8.31
CA ILE A 129 1.90 -3.06 -8.70
C ILE A 129 0.85 -3.82 -9.52
N GLN A 130 -0.40 -3.88 -9.05
CA GLN A 130 -1.49 -4.53 -9.77
C GLN A 130 -1.69 -3.90 -11.16
N TYR A 131 -1.71 -2.58 -11.27
CA TYR A 131 -1.88 -1.86 -12.53
C TYR A 131 -0.76 -2.18 -13.53
N PHE A 132 0.50 -2.08 -13.12
CA PHE A 132 1.63 -2.33 -14.02
C PHE A 132 1.78 -3.81 -14.38
N PHE A 133 1.52 -4.74 -13.45
CA PHE A 133 1.63 -6.17 -13.74
C PHE A 133 0.44 -6.69 -14.56
N SER A 134 -0.79 -6.22 -14.29
CA SER A 134 -1.95 -6.59 -15.11
C SER A 134 -1.83 -6.04 -16.54
N ASN A 135 -1.33 -4.81 -16.72
CA ASN A 135 -1.16 -4.25 -18.06
C ASN A 135 -0.01 -4.89 -18.86
N ARG A 136 1.08 -5.33 -18.21
CA ARG A 136 2.17 -6.05 -18.91
C ARG A 136 1.70 -7.37 -19.51
N VAL A 137 0.82 -8.10 -18.82
CA VAL A 137 0.26 -9.36 -19.34
C VAL A 137 -0.60 -9.09 -20.58
N VAL A 138 -1.41 -8.04 -20.56
CA VAL A 138 -2.24 -7.63 -21.72
C VAL A 138 -1.37 -7.21 -22.91
N LEU A 139 -0.32 -6.42 -22.67
CA LEU A 139 0.62 -5.98 -23.72
C LEU A 139 1.38 -7.16 -24.35
N LEU A 140 1.85 -8.11 -23.55
CA LEU A 140 2.52 -9.31 -24.06
C LEU A 140 1.58 -10.19 -24.87
N GLN A 141 0.32 -10.35 -24.45
CA GLN A 141 -0.70 -11.05 -25.24
C GLN A 141 -1.01 -10.33 -26.55
N SER A 142 -1.07 -8.99 -26.56
CA SER A 142 -1.31 -8.23 -27.79
C SER A 142 -0.18 -8.41 -28.80
N LYS A 143 1.08 -8.44 -28.34
CA LYS A 143 2.24 -8.69 -29.21
C LYS A 143 2.24 -10.10 -29.79
N LEU A 144 1.94 -11.10 -28.97
CA LEU A 144 1.88 -12.49 -29.42
C LEU A 144 0.79 -12.68 -30.49
N ASN A 145 -0.38 -12.08 -30.29
CA ASN A 145 -1.47 -12.15 -31.27
C ASN A 145 -1.12 -11.44 -32.59
N HIS A 146 -0.40 -10.31 -32.51
CA HIS A 146 0.07 -9.59 -33.70
C HIS A 146 1.16 -10.34 -34.47
N GLU A 147 2.04 -11.10 -33.78
CA GLU A 147 3.03 -11.97 -34.42
C GLU A 147 2.35 -13.14 -35.13
N VAL A 148 1.36 -13.77 -34.48
CA VAL A 148 0.57 -14.86 -35.10
C VAL A 148 -0.23 -14.37 -36.31
N GLU A 149 -0.81 -13.16 -36.28
CA GLU A 149 -1.52 -12.58 -37.44
C GLU A 149 -0.60 -12.21 -38.62
N ASN A 150 0.71 -12.02 -38.39
CA ASN A 150 1.66 -11.71 -39.47
C ASN A 150 2.34 -12.96 -40.06
N GLU A 151 2.15 -14.14 -39.45
CA GLU A 151 2.66 -15.42 -39.96
C GLU A 151 1.65 -16.18 -40.85
N TYR A 152 0.42 -15.67 -41.00
CA TYR A 152 -0.63 -16.21 -41.89
C TYR A 152 -1.07 -15.16 -42.92
#